data_AF-A8JDB0-F1
#
_entry.id   AF-A8JDB0-F1
#
_cell.length_a   1.000
_cell.length_b   1.000
_cell.length_c   1.000
_cell.angle_alpha   90.00
_cell.angle_beta   90.00
_cell.angle_gamma   90.00
#
_symmetry.space_group_name_H-M   'P 1'
#
loop_
_entity.id
_entity.type
_entity.pdbx_description
1 polymer ?
#
loop_
_entity_poly.entity_id
_entity_poly.type
_entity_poly.pdbx_seq_one_letter_code
_entity_poly.pdbx_strand_id
1 'polypeptide(L)'
;MAAKPQQAGTGRKPLNESEAKSQKRTLELLAEDCKRICTTNVGKPFTTLQDAIEHLLPFHVLSSLSGDDVDEEEAAAAAEEGARLLCTRRDLAQELATRRAVELHVKVDEMRQRLVKLEDRYRTRHSRPLPEEELFIAQVLKEVSERALEAERAKPPVMNSDSESDSEEGEDPTPGAAGQQ
;
A
#
# COMPACT_ATOMS: atom_id res chain seq x y z
N MET A 1 23.69 -54.05 -24.46
CA MET A 1 23.50 -53.19 -23.28
C MET A 1 22.24 -52.38 -23.51
N ALA A 2 21.23 -52.62 -22.68
CA ALA A 2 19.88 -52.08 -22.81
C ALA A 2 19.63 -51.04 -21.72
N ALA A 3 18.97 -49.94 -22.07
CA ALA A 3 18.12 -49.19 -21.16
C ALA A 3 17.09 -48.41 -22.01
N LYS A 4 15.84 -48.88 -22.00
CA LYS A 4 14.68 -48.13 -22.52
C LYS A 4 14.26 -47.11 -21.45
N PRO A 5 13.88 -45.88 -21.82
CA PRO A 5 13.31 -44.92 -20.88
C PRO A 5 11.90 -45.35 -20.47
N GLN A 6 11.68 -45.37 -19.16
CA GLN A 6 10.45 -45.74 -18.48
C GLN A 6 9.44 -44.60 -18.65
N GLN A 7 8.34 -44.85 -19.36
CA GLN A 7 7.17 -43.98 -19.35
C GLN A 7 6.52 -44.05 -17.97
N ALA A 8 6.64 -42.97 -17.19
CA ALA A 8 5.85 -42.79 -15.97
C ALA A 8 4.39 -42.51 -16.38
N GLY A 9 3.55 -43.55 -16.29
CA GLY A 9 2.12 -43.45 -16.50
C GLY A 9 1.49 -42.55 -15.44
N THR A 10 0.97 -41.39 -15.86
CA THR A 10 0.05 -40.58 -15.07
C THR A 10 -1.28 -41.32 -14.96
N GLY A 11 -1.38 -42.22 -13.99
CA GLY A 11 -2.61 -42.92 -13.64
C GLY A 11 -3.63 -41.98 -12.98
N ARG A 12 -4.25 -41.10 -13.76
CA ARG A 12 -5.44 -40.36 -13.34
C ARG A 12 -6.60 -41.35 -13.20
N LYS A 13 -6.86 -41.82 -11.99
CA LYS A 13 -8.14 -42.49 -11.69
C LYS A 13 -9.23 -41.40 -11.73
N PRO A 14 -10.31 -41.58 -12.51
CA PRO A 14 -11.44 -40.65 -12.48
C PRO A 14 -12.03 -40.63 -11.06
N LEU A 15 -12.16 -39.44 -10.47
CA LEU A 15 -12.81 -39.24 -9.18
C LEU A 15 -14.25 -39.73 -9.25
N ASN A 16 -14.69 -40.47 -8.22
CA ASN A 16 -16.09 -40.86 -8.12
C ASN A 16 -16.98 -39.62 -7.99
N GLU A 17 -18.21 -39.65 -8.52
CA GLU A 17 -19.12 -38.48 -8.46
C GLU A 17 -19.38 -37.97 -7.03
N SER A 18 -19.30 -38.86 -6.04
CA SER A 18 -19.38 -38.52 -4.62
C SER A 18 -18.19 -37.69 -4.13
N GLU A 19 -16.99 -38.00 -4.60
CA GLU A 19 -15.75 -37.30 -4.24
C GLU A 19 -15.68 -35.92 -4.91
N ALA A 20 -16.15 -35.81 -6.15
CA ALA A 20 -16.25 -34.51 -6.82
C ALA A 20 -17.22 -33.55 -6.11
N LYS A 21 -18.35 -34.09 -5.60
CA LYS A 21 -19.32 -33.31 -4.82
C LYS A 21 -18.78 -32.87 -3.46
N SER A 22 -18.07 -33.76 -2.75
CA SER A 22 -17.46 -33.40 -1.47
C SER A 22 -16.36 -32.35 -1.65
N GLN A 23 -15.51 -32.50 -2.67
CA GLN A 23 -14.48 -31.52 -3.02
C GLN A 23 -15.08 -30.15 -3.34
N LYS A 24 -16.13 -30.11 -4.17
CA LYS A 24 -16.82 -28.85 -4.49
C LYS A 24 -17.34 -28.15 -3.23
N ARG A 25 -17.97 -28.89 -2.32
CA ARG A 25 -18.46 -28.37 -1.04
C ARG A 25 -17.32 -27.82 -0.17
N THR A 26 -16.19 -28.52 -0.13
CA THR A 26 -15.00 -28.08 0.60
C THR A 26 -14.43 -26.77 0.03
N LEU A 27 -14.40 -26.62 -1.30
CA LEU A 27 -13.95 -25.39 -1.96
C LEU A 27 -14.91 -24.21 -1.72
N GLU A 28 -16.22 -24.47 -1.69
CA GLU A 28 -17.23 -23.45 -1.36
C GLU A 28 -17.07 -22.95 0.08
N LEU A 29 -16.91 -23.86 1.05
CA LEU A 29 -16.63 -23.50 2.45
C LEU A 29 -15.32 -22.71 2.59
N LEU A 30 -14.28 -23.12 1.89
CA LEU A 30 -12.99 -22.43 1.87
C LEU A 30 -13.13 -21.00 1.33
N ALA A 31 -13.91 -20.80 0.27
CA ALA A 31 -14.15 -19.48 -0.29
C ALA A 31 -14.89 -18.56 0.69
N GLU A 32 -15.85 -19.11 1.45
CA GLU A 32 -16.52 -18.36 2.51
C GLU A 32 -15.58 -17.96 3.63
N ASP A 33 -14.72 -18.88 4.09
CA ASP A 33 -13.77 -18.60 5.16
C ASP A 33 -12.75 -17.53 4.73
N CYS A 34 -12.19 -17.64 3.52
CA CYS A 34 -11.33 -16.61 2.94
C CYS A 34 -12.01 -15.23 2.89
N LYS A 35 -13.30 -15.19 2.52
CA LYS A 35 -14.07 -13.95 2.51
C LYS A 35 -14.21 -13.36 3.90
N ARG A 36 -14.51 -14.19 4.92
CA ARG A 36 -14.64 -13.75 6.32
C ARG A 36 -13.33 -13.18 6.85
N ILE A 37 -12.20 -13.85 6.59
CA ILE A 37 -10.85 -13.38 6.95
C ILE A 37 -10.60 -11.99 6.38
N CYS A 38 -10.82 -11.81 5.06
CA CYS A 38 -10.54 -10.55 4.37
C CYS A 38 -11.43 -9.37 4.83
N THR A 39 -12.49 -9.64 5.59
CA THR A 39 -13.41 -8.63 6.13
C THR A 39 -13.32 -8.46 7.64
N THR A 40 -12.50 -9.27 8.31
CA THR A 40 -12.38 -9.22 9.77
C THR A 40 -11.62 -7.97 10.21
N ASN A 41 -12.20 -7.22 11.14
CA ASN A 41 -11.59 -6.00 11.68
C ASN A 41 -10.70 -6.35 12.87
N VAL A 42 -9.39 -6.36 12.65
CA VAL A 42 -8.38 -6.71 13.67
C VAL A 42 -8.32 -5.69 14.83
N GLY A 43 -8.79 -4.47 14.62
CA GLY A 43 -8.80 -3.42 15.64
C GLY A 43 -9.98 -3.46 16.60
N LYS A 44 -10.95 -4.36 16.38
CA LYS A 44 -12.15 -4.45 17.23
C LYS A 44 -12.02 -5.66 18.18
N PRO A 45 -12.10 -5.46 19.51
CA PRO A 45 -12.07 -6.58 20.45
C PRO A 45 -13.32 -7.44 20.31
N PHE A 46 -13.17 -8.74 20.56
CA PHE A 46 -14.30 -9.67 20.56
C PHE A 46 -15.25 -9.33 21.71
N THR A 47 -16.54 -9.27 21.38
CA THR A 47 -17.58 -8.89 22.33
C THR A 47 -18.25 -10.10 22.97
N THR A 48 -18.20 -11.25 22.32
CA THR A 48 -18.73 -12.52 22.83
C THR A 48 -17.83 -13.69 22.44
N LEU A 49 -18.01 -14.85 23.08
CA LEU A 49 -17.31 -16.08 22.68
C LEU A 49 -17.67 -16.50 21.25
N GLN A 50 -18.93 -16.35 20.86
CA GLN A 50 -19.40 -16.67 19.51
C GLN A 50 -18.74 -15.77 18.45
N ASP A 51 -18.61 -14.48 18.76
CA ASP A 51 -17.91 -13.48 17.95
C ASP A 51 -16.42 -13.87 17.76
N ALA A 52 -15.76 -14.31 18.84
CA ALA A 52 -14.40 -14.82 18.76
C ALA A 52 -14.30 -16.09 17.89
N ILE A 53 -15.23 -17.04 18.05
CA ILE A 53 -15.27 -18.28 17.26
C ILE A 53 -15.47 -17.96 15.77
N GLU A 54 -16.43 -17.11 15.42
CA GLU A 54 -16.74 -16.75 14.04
C GLU A 54 -15.62 -15.98 13.35
N HIS A 55 -14.90 -15.15 14.10
CA HIS A 55 -13.78 -14.38 13.57
C HIS A 55 -12.45 -15.13 13.58
N LEU A 56 -12.21 -16.07 14.50
CA LEU A 56 -10.93 -16.81 14.58
C LEU A 56 -10.96 -18.13 13.79
N LEU A 57 -12.08 -18.85 13.74
CA LEU A 57 -12.16 -20.12 13.00
C LEU A 57 -11.73 -20.00 11.53
N PRO A 58 -12.10 -18.95 10.78
CA PRO A 58 -11.66 -18.81 9.40
C PRO A 58 -10.14 -18.77 9.25
N PHE A 59 -9.40 -18.29 10.25
CA PHE A 59 -7.93 -18.21 10.20
C PHE A 59 -7.24 -19.58 10.37
N HIS A 60 -7.91 -20.59 10.92
CA HIS A 60 -7.38 -21.96 10.97
C HIS A 60 -7.08 -22.50 9.55
N VAL A 61 -7.85 -22.08 8.56
CA VAL A 61 -7.62 -22.41 7.15
C VAL A 61 -6.22 -21.97 6.69
N LEU A 62 -5.74 -20.80 7.18
CA LEU A 62 -4.42 -20.27 6.85
C LEU A 62 -3.29 -21.02 7.57
N SER A 63 -3.56 -21.66 8.70
CA SER A 63 -2.56 -22.51 9.39
C SER A 63 -2.18 -23.74 8.56
N SER A 64 -3.06 -24.24 7.70
CA SER A 64 -2.74 -25.32 6.74
C SER A 64 -1.95 -24.84 5.51
N LEU A 65 -1.69 -23.54 5.40
CA LEU A 65 -1.04 -22.90 4.24
C LEU A 65 0.41 -22.47 4.49
N SER A 66 0.83 -22.37 5.76
CA SER A 66 2.21 -22.13 6.16
C SER A 66 3.02 -23.41 5.97
N GLY A 67 3.57 -23.57 4.76
CA GLY A 67 4.44 -24.69 4.35
C GLY A 67 5.78 -24.78 5.10
N ASP A 68 6.04 -23.90 6.06
CA ASP A 68 7.30 -23.86 6.83
C ASP A 68 7.32 -24.88 7.99
N ASP A 69 6.15 -25.41 8.39
CA ASP A 69 5.99 -26.40 9.48
C ASP A 69 5.51 -27.78 8.98
N VAL A 70 5.58 -28.04 7.67
CA VAL A 70 5.04 -29.27 7.06
C VAL A 70 6.19 -30.26 6.87
N ASP A 71 6.12 -31.41 7.53
CA ASP A 71 7.12 -32.45 7.38
C ASP A 71 7.07 -33.12 5.99
N GLU A 72 8.10 -33.90 5.64
CA GLU A 72 8.22 -34.52 4.31
C GLU A 72 7.03 -35.47 3.99
N GLU A 73 6.38 -36.02 5.02
CA GLU A 73 5.24 -36.92 4.88
C GLU A 73 3.96 -36.15 4.54
N GLU A 74 3.72 -35.03 5.22
CA GLU A 74 2.58 -34.15 4.95
C GLU A 74 2.74 -33.39 3.62
N ALA A 75 3.98 -33.04 3.22
CA ALA A 75 4.27 -32.48 1.90
C ALA A 75 4.00 -33.49 0.76
N ALA A 76 4.32 -34.77 0.96
CA ALA A 76 4.01 -35.83 0.00
C ALA A 76 2.50 -36.08 -0.12
N ALA A 77 1.78 -36.07 1.01
CA ALA A 77 0.32 -36.20 1.03
C ALA A 77 -0.37 -35.01 0.33
N ALA A 78 0.08 -33.78 0.59
CA ALA A 78 -0.42 -32.57 -0.07
C ALA A 78 -0.15 -32.56 -1.58
N ALA A 79 0.99 -33.13 -2.02
CA ALA A 79 1.29 -33.30 -3.44
C ALA A 79 0.38 -34.35 -4.11
N GLU A 80 0.04 -35.44 -3.41
CA GLU A 80 -0.90 -36.44 -3.89
C GLU A 80 -2.35 -35.91 -3.95
N GLU A 81 -2.74 -35.09 -2.96
CA GLU A 81 -4.05 -34.42 -2.92
C GLU A 81 -4.15 -33.30 -3.97
N GLY A 82 -3.08 -32.52 -4.16
CA GLY A 82 -2.95 -31.54 -5.24
C GLY A 82 -2.98 -32.17 -6.63
N ALA A 83 -2.51 -33.42 -6.79
CA ALA A 83 -2.63 -34.16 -8.04
C ALA A 83 -4.06 -34.64 -8.34
N ARG A 84 -4.94 -34.72 -7.33
CA ARG A 84 -6.36 -35.07 -7.46
C ARG A 84 -7.25 -33.84 -7.64
N LEU A 85 -6.85 -32.67 -7.13
CA LEU A 85 -7.59 -31.41 -7.24
C LEU A 85 -7.20 -30.63 -8.50
N LEU A 86 -8.11 -29.79 -9.02
CA LEU A 86 -7.83 -28.91 -10.16
C LEU A 86 -6.87 -27.75 -9.81
N CYS A 87 -6.81 -27.39 -8.52
CA CYS A 87 -5.89 -26.40 -7.95
C CYS A 87 -5.57 -26.79 -6.50
N THR A 88 -4.37 -26.44 -6.01
CA THR A 88 -4.07 -26.64 -4.59
C THR A 88 -4.84 -25.61 -3.75
N ARG A 89 -5.12 -25.93 -2.47
CA ARG A 89 -5.71 -24.96 -1.53
C ARG A 89 -4.92 -23.65 -1.48
N ARG A 90 -3.60 -23.74 -1.60
CA ARG A 90 -2.68 -22.60 -1.66
C ARG A 90 -2.91 -21.74 -2.87
N ASP A 91 -2.99 -22.34 -4.06
CA ASP A 91 -3.24 -21.61 -5.29
C ASP A 91 -4.58 -20.89 -5.25
N LEU A 92 -5.63 -21.54 -4.73
CA LEU A 92 -6.95 -20.93 -4.60
C LEU A 92 -6.96 -19.78 -3.59
N ALA A 93 -6.30 -19.94 -2.43
CA ALA A 93 -6.17 -18.86 -1.46
C ALA A 93 -5.41 -17.66 -2.03
N GLN A 94 -4.32 -17.91 -2.78
CA GLN A 94 -3.55 -16.88 -3.45
C GLN A 94 -4.36 -16.19 -4.57
N GLU A 95 -5.14 -16.93 -5.34
CA GLU A 95 -6.03 -16.38 -6.37
C GLU A 95 -7.13 -15.48 -5.74
N LEU A 96 -7.74 -15.91 -4.64
CA LEU A 96 -8.74 -15.11 -3.93
C LEU A 96 -8.12 -13.84 -3.34
N ALA A 97 -6.93 -13.94 -2.74
CA ALA A 97 -6.21 -12.79 -2.19
C ALA A 97 -5.84 -11.77 -3.28
N THR A 98 -5.32 -12.24 -4.41
CA THR A 98 -4.95 -11.38 -5.55
C THR A 98 -6.18 -10.72 -6.17
N ARG A 99 -7.28 -11.47 -6.39
CA ARG A 99 -8.55 -10.90 -6.86
C ARG A 99 -9.06 -9.81 -5.92
N ARG A 100 -9.00 -10.05 -4.61
CA ARG A 100 -9.42 -9.07 -3.62
C ARG A 100 -8.53 -7.82 -3.61
N ALA A 101 -7.22 -7.99 -3.78
CA ALA A 101 -6.29 -6.88 -3.90
C ALA A 101 -6.61 -5.99 -5.11
N VAL A 102 -6.92 -6.60 -6.26
CA VAL A 102 -7.32 -5.87 -7.47
C VAL A 102 -8.63 -5.09 -7.25
N GLU A 103 -9.66 -5.71 -6.64
CA GLU A 103 -10.92 -5.02 -6.31
C GLU A 103 -10.70 -3.80 -5.41
N LEU A 104 -9.84 -3.93 -4.40
CA LEU A 104 -9.51 -2.82 -3.50
C LEU A 104 -8.73 -1.74 -4.22
N HIS A 105 -7.80 -2.10 -5.10
CA HIS A 105 -7.03 -1.15 -5.89
C HIS A 105 -7.95 -0.30 -6.78
N VAL A 106 -8.90 -0.92 -7.49
CA VAL A 106 -9.90 -0.21 -8.30
C VAL A 106 -10.71 0.79 -7.46
N LYS A 107 -11.15 0.39 -6.26
CA LYS A 107 -11.89 1.29 -5.36
C LYS A 107 -11.04 2.48 -4.89
N VAL A 108 -9.77 2.25 -4.60
CA VAL A 108 -8.84 3.33 -4.23
C VAL A 108 -8.65 4.30 -5.40
N ASP A 109 -8.50 3.81 -6.62
CA ASP A 109 -8.39 4.65 -7.81
C ASP A 109 -9.66 5.45 -8.08
N GLU A 110 -10.84 4.85 -7.91
CA GLU A 110 -12.11 5.57 -8.00
C GLU A 110 -12.20 6.71 -6.96
N MET A 111 -11.81 6.44 -5.70
CA MET A 111 -11.78 7.47 -4.66
C MET A 111 -10.77 8.57 -4.99
N ARG A 112 -9.57 8.21 -5.49
CA ARG A 112 -8.55 9.16 -5.93
C ARG A 112 -9.07 10.06 -7.06
N GLN A 113 -9.73 9.50 -8.06
CA GLN A 113 -10.32 10.28 -9.15
C GLN A 113 -11.43 11.23 -8.65
N ARG A 114 -12.25 10.78 -7.69
CA ARG A 114 -13.27 11.66 -7.07
C ARG A 114 -12.63 12.81 -6.29
N LEU A 115 -11.52 12.53 -5.62
CA LEU A 115 -10.77 13.52 -4.84
C LEU A 115 -10.14 14.57 -5.76
N VAL A 116 -9.50 14.16 -6.86
CA VAL A 116 -8.97 15.08 -7.89
C VAL A 116 -10.10 15.95 -8.46
N LYS A 117 -11.26 15.38 -8.79
CA LYS A 117 -12.41 16.17 -9.27
C LYS A 117 -12.96 17.13 -8.21
N LEU A 118 -12.82 16.82 -6.93
CA LEU A 118 -13.19 17.71 -5.83
C LEU A 118 -12.16 18.84 -5.71
N GLU A 119 -10.88 18.53 -5.74
CA GLU A 119 -9.78 19.50 -5.73
C GLU A 119 -9.85 20.46 -6.93
N ASP A 120 -10.08 19.95 -8.14
CA ASP A 120 -10.22 20.77 -9.34
C ASP A 120 -11.45 21.69 -9.24
N ARG A 121 -12.58 21.17 -8.74
CA ARG A 121 -13.78 22.01 -8.48
C ARG A 121 -13.52 23.04 -7.39
N TYR A 122 -12.72 22.69 -6.39
CA TYR A 122 -12.35 23.58 -5.31
C TYR A 122 -11.47 24.73 -5.83
N ARG A 123 -10.38 24.40 -6.54
CA ARG A 123 -9.47 25.36 -7.17
C ARG A 123 -10.15 26.26 -8.21
N THR A 124 -11.08 25.72 -8.99
CA THR A 124 -11.80 26.51 -10.00
C THR A 124 -12.87 27.42 -9.41
N ARG A 125 -13.45 27.08 -8.24
CA ARG A 125 -14.47 27.91 -7.56
C ARG A 125 -13.88 28.90 -6.55
N HIS A 126 -12.76 28.57 -5.93
CA HIS A 126 -12.15 29.36 -4.86
C HIS A 126 -10.79 29.88 -5.37
N SER A 127 -10.80 31.08 -5.94
CA SER A 127 -9.56 31.79 -6.29
C SER A 127 -8.86 32.38 -5.05
N ARG A 128 -9.56 32.44 -3.92
CA ARG A 128 -9.02 32.74 -2.60
C ARG A 128 -9.16 31.54 -1.67
N PRO A 129 -8.19 31.31 -0.76
CA PRO A 129 -8.31 30.28 0.27
C PRO A 129 -9.56 30.52 1.13
N LEU A 130 -10.15 29.46 1.68
CA LEU A 130 -11.22 29.59 2.65
C LEU A 130 -10.71 30.32 3.91
N PRO A 131 -11.57 31.00 4.69
CA PRO A 131 -11.14 31.71 5.90
C PRO A 131 -10.35 30.84 6.89
N GLU A 132 -10.68 29.56 6.99
CA GLU A 132 -9.96 28.59 7.82
C GLU A 132 -8.55 28.28 7.27
N GLU A 133 -8.42 28.21 5.94
CA GLU A 133 -7.13 28.04 5.26
C GLU A 133 -6.29 29.33 5.36
N GLU A 134 -6.91 30.51 5.27
CA GLU A 134 -6.23 31.79 5.46
C GLU A 134 -5.63 31.90 6.86
N LEU A 135 -6.36 31.46 7.90
CA LEU A 135 -5.86 31.41 9.28
C LEU A 135 -4.69 30.43 9.43
N PHE A 136 -4.79 29.25 8.80
CA PHE A 136 -3.72 28.26 8.83
C PHE A 136 -2.47 28.78 8.11
N ILE A 137 -2.62 29.38 6.93
CA ILE A 137 -1.53 30.00 6.18
C ILE A 137 -0.88 31.12 7.00
N ALA A 138 -1.68 31.97 7.65
CA ALA A 138 -1.17 33.03 8.52
C ALA A 138 -0.38 32.48 9.71
N GLN A 139 -0.85 31.39 10.33
CA GLN A 139 -0.15 30.73 11.42
C GLN A 139 1.18 30.13 10.96
N VAL A 140 1.20 29.43 9.83
CA VAL A 140 2.43 28.85 9.27
C VAL A 140 3.44 29.95 8.91
N LEU A 141 2.99 31.03 8.29
CA LEU A 141 3.86 32.16 7.95
C LEU A 141 4.46 32.82 9.20
N LYS A 142 3.65 32.96 10.25
CA LYS A 142 4.12 33.45 11.55
C LYS A 142 5.21 32.55 12.13
N GLU A 143 4.98 31.24 12.21
CA GLU A 143 5.97 30.27 12.73
C GLU A 143 7.27 30.27 11.90
N VAL A 144 7.18 30.39 10.58
CA VAL A 144 8.35 30.49 9.70
C VAL A 144 9.12 31.79 9.95
N SER A 145 8.42 32.92 10.09
CA SER A 145 9.05 34.21 10.40
C SER A 145 9.74 34.22 11.77
N GLU A 146 9.13 33.60 12.78
CA GLU A 146 9.71 33.49 14.12
C GLU A 146 10.99 32.64 14.07
N ARG A 147 10.97 31.49 13.38
CA ARG A 147 12.18 30.68 13.18
C ARG A 147 13.26 31.41 12.40
N ALA A 148 12.91 32.21 11.40
CA ALA A 148 13.87 33.02 10.65
C ALA A 148 14.53 34.09 11.53
N LEU A 149 13.75 34.76 12.39
CA LEU A 149 14.27 35.74 13.34
C LEU A 149 15.13 35.09 14.43
N GLU A 150 14.76 33.90 14.91
CA GLU A 150 15.59 33.12 15.82
C GLU A 150 16.90 32.69 15.17
N ALA A 151 16.89 32.29 13.90
CA ALA A 151 18.09 31.96 13.15
C ALA A 151 18.99 33.18 12.91
N GLU A 152 18.42 34.36 12.67
CA GLU A 152 19.15 35.63 12.57
C GLU A 152 19.75 36.04 13.92
N ARG A 153 19.02 35.88 15.01
CA ARG A 153 19.49 36.19 16.37
C ARG A 153 20.56 35.20 16.86
N ALA A 154 20.50 33.96 16.37
CA ALA A 154 21.50 32.93 16.61
C ALA A 154 22.73 33.03 15.68
N LYS A 155 22.69 33.87 14.64
CA LYS A 155 23.90 34.19 13.87
C LYS A 155 24.85 34.96 14.80
N PRO A 156 26.06 34.46 15.06
CA PRO A 156 27.05 35.21 15.80
C PRO A 156 27.36 36.50 15.03
N PRO A 157 27.62 37.62 15.72
CA PRO A 157 28.03 38.85 15.05
C PRO A 157 29.29 38.54 14.26
N VAL A 158 29.17 38.60 12.93
CA VAL A 158 30.33 38.62 12.06
C VAL A 158 31.06 39.90 12.44
N MET A 159 32.15 39.74 13.19
CA MET A 159 33.12 40.80 13.39
C MET A 159 33.61 41.17 12.00
N ASN A 160 33.02 42.22 11.43
CA ASN A 160 33.62 42.97 10.34
C ASN A 160 34.97 43.44 10.89
N SER A 161 36.03 42.71 10.54
CA SER A 161 37.36 43.31 10.53
C SER A 161 37.32 44.36 9.43
N ASP A 162 37.11 45.60 9.83
CA ASP A 162 37.41 46.77 9.03
C ASP A 162 38.88 46.65 8.57
N SER A 163 39.08 46.18 7.34
CA SER A 163 40.26 46.55 6.57
C SER A 163 39.87 47.78 5.77
N GLU A 164 40.01 48.94 6.42
CA GLU A 164 40.17 50.21 5.73
C GLU A 164 41.37 50.09 4.79
N SER A 165 41.11 49.98 3.49
CA SER A 165 42.08 50.31 2.45
C SER A 165 41.50 51.49 1.70
N ASP A 166 41.87 52.64 2.23
CA ASP A 166 41.81 53.96 1.64
C ASP A 166 42.50 53.95 0.26
N SER A 167 41.77 54.37 -0.77
CA SER A 167 42.32 54.71 -2.08
C SER A 167 41.40 55.75 -2.70
N GLU A 168 41.88 56.99 -2.58
CA GLU A 168 41.33 58.24 -3.06
C GLU A 168 40.98 58.27 -4.56
N GLU A 169 39.91 59.02 -4.81
CA GLU A 169 39.72 60.02 -5.88
C GLU A 169 39.76 59.61 -7.37
N GLY A 170 38.61 59.89 -8.01
CA GLY A 170 38.47 60.04 -9.45
C GLY A 170 37.10 60.64 -9.77
N GLU A 171 37.08 61.97 -9.94
CA GLU A 171 35.96 62.84 -10.28
C GLU A 171 35.09 62.34 -11.46
N ASP A 172 33.78 62.22 -11.22
CA ASP A 172 32.66 62.99 -11.80
C ASP A 172 32.50 63.13 -13.36
N PRO A 173 31.39 63.69 -13.87
CA PRO A 173 30.12 63.03 -14.18
C PRO A 173 29.77 63.07 -15.69
N THR A 174 28.73 62.35 -16.15
CA THR A 174 27.56 62.84 -16.94
C THR A 174 26.79 61.75 -17.73
N PRO A 175 25.50 62.01 -18.07
CA PRO A 175 24.52 60.98 -18.44
C PRO A 175 24.35 60.82 -19.96
N GLY A 176 23.90 59.63 -20.38
CA GLY A 176 23.58 59.32 -21.77
C GLY A 176 22.20 58.69 -21.90
N ALA A 177 21.32 59.39 -22.62
CA ALA A 177 19.94 59.04 -22.87
C ALA A 177 19.74 58.05 -24.04
N ALA A 178 18.57 57.42 -24.03
CA ALA A 178 17.68 57.13 -25.18
C ALA A 178 17.91 55.91 -26.12
N GLY A 179 16.77 55.33 -26.54
CA GLY A 179 16.56 54.42 -27.66
C GLY A 179 15.94 53.09 -27.21
N GLN A 180 14.61 52.86 -27.16
CA GLN A 180 13.67 52.76 -28.29
C GLN A 180 14.26 52.08 -29.53
N GLN A 181 13.95 50.79 -29.70
CA GLN A 181 13.17 50.25 -30.82
C GLN A 181 12.60 48.88 -30.43
#